data_AF-A0A7C7W2Y8-F1
#
_entry.id   AF-A0A7C7W2Y8-F1
#
_cell.length_a   1.000
_cell.length_b   1.000
_cell.length_c   1.000
_cell.angle_alpha   90.00
_cell.angle_beta   90.00
_cell.angle_gamma   90.00
#
_symmetry.space_group_name_H-M   'P 1'
#
loop_
_entity.id
_entity.type
_entity.pdbx_description
1 polymer ?
#
loop_
_entity_poly.entity_id
_entity_poly.type
_entity_poly.pdbx_seq_one_letter_code
_entity_poly.pdbx_strand_id
1 'polypeptide(L)'
;MKRVLGCLLVLLLAAPVLAALDVARLEEIATREVIPEVQMAAGLALVDYYTANKTEAELMDLVANGATEAIRTAAEMALSRLWIGAGKSFEELIDIVYNRDESSLLRLAAVDALLEYLIEKEDSTLETIYREGPTPEARYAGAKAYFHKNRGKFDRESLEAICQDDQYTDGYRKAAAELLAGHYLFPPANAKTQAELEDQAQLGASEYLRYAASLALSTLLIKSDITKEELLKKLVSFYLNPGPLSEEYKYAYVRALAARWAAGL
;
A
#
# COMPACT_ATOMS: atom_id res chain seq x y z
N MET A 1 -20.78 4.94 28.94
CA MET A 1 -20.50 3.68 29.68
C MET A 1 -20.27 2.48 28.77
N LYS A 2 -21.08 2.21 27.73
CA LYS A 2 -20.84 1.06 26.81
C LYS A 2 -19.51 1.11 26.05
N ARG A 3 -19.06 2.30 25.62
CA ARG A 3 -17.73 2.48 24.97
C ARG A 3 -16.56 2.22 25.92
N VAL A 4 -16.69 2.61 27.19
CA VAL A 4 -15.66 2.43 28.23
C VAL A 4 -15.55 0.96 28.66
N LEU A 5 -16.67 0.22 28.72
CA LEU A 5 -16.67 -1.22 28.99
C LEU A 5 -16.05 -2.03 27.83
N GLY A 6 -16.26 -1.61 26.57
CA GLY A 6 -15.58 -2.18 25.41
C GLY A 6 -14.07 -1.93 25.43
N CYS A 7 -13.63 -0.72 25.81
CA CYS A 7 -12.21 -0.40 25.96
C CYS A 7 -11.50 -1.22 27.06
N LEU A 8 -12.20 -1.58 28.13
CA LEU A 8 -11.66 -2.47 29.16
C LEU A 8 -11.44 -3.90 28.66
N LEU A 9 -12.27 -4.40 27.73
CA LEU A 9 -12.05 -5.69 27.08
C LEU A 9 -10.91 -5.66 26.04
N VAL A 10 -10.76 -4.55 25.30
CA VAL A 10 -9.65 -4.36 24.34
C VAL A 10 -8.30 -4.22 25.06
N LEU A 11 -8.26 -3.59 26.24
CA LEU A 11 -7.06 -3.53 27.08
C LEU A 11 -6.77 -4.84 27.84
N LEU A 12 -7.78 -5.67 28.14
CA LEU A 12 -7.58 -6.98 28.81
C LEU A 12 -7.16 -8.11 27.87
N LEU A 13 -7.30 -7.94 26.55
CA LEU A 13 -6.70 -8.85 25.55
C LEU A 13 -5.24 -8.47 25.21
N ALA A 14 -4.70 -7.42 25.85
CA ALA A 14 -3.30 -7.01 25.78
C ALA A 14 -2.40 -7.69 26.85
N ALA A 15 -2.72 -8.92 27.25
CA ALA A 15 -1.79 -9.82 27.94
C ALA A 15 -1.87 -11.19 27.23
N PRO A 16 -0.86 -11.62 26.45
CA PRO A 16 0.56 -11.30 26.56
C PRO A 16 1.10 -10.48 25.36
N VAL A 17 1.37 -9.19 25.56
CA VAL A 17 2.15 -8.33 24.63
C VAL A 17 3.65 -8.72 24.60
N LEU A 18 4.04 -9.79 25.31
CA LEU A 18 5.42 -10.30 25.41
C LEU A 18 5.67 -11.61 24.64
N ALA A 19 4.66 -12.23 24.03
CA ALA A 19 4.89 -13.31 23.08
C ALA A 19 5.24 -12.70 21.71
N ALA A 20 6.19 -13.31 20.99
CA ALA A 20 6.32 -13.04 19.56
C ALA A 20 4.94 -13.27 18.91
N LEU A 21 4.48 -12.32 18.09
CA LEU A 21 3.26 -12.54 17.32
C LEU A 21 3.59 -13.63 16.31
N ASP A 22 2.90 -14.75 16.39
CA ASP A 22 2.97 -15.78 15.36
C ASP A 22 1.94 -15.51 14.25
N VAL A 23 2.06 -16.27 13.18
CA VAL A 23 1.15 -16.20 12.02
C VAL A 23 -0.30 -16.34 12.44
N ALA A 24 -0.62 -17.32 13.28
CA ALA A 24 -1.99 -17.61 13.70
C ALA A 24 -2.60 -16.41 14.44
N ARG A 25 -1.82 -15.73 15.28
CA ARG A 25 -2.26 -14.53 15.98
C ARG A 25 -2.47 -13.35 15.03
N LEU A 26 -1.60 -13.17 14.04
CA LEU A 26 -1.79 -12.12 13.03
C LEU A 26 -3.04 -12.37 12.16
N GLU A 27 -3.30 -13.62 11.77
CA GLU A 27 -4.53 -13.98 11.06
C GLU A 27 -5.78 -13.73 11.91
N GLU A 28 -5.72 -14.02 13.21
CA GLU A 28 -6.79 -13.70 14.14
C GLU A 28 -7.05 -12.18 14.21
N ILE A 29 -5.99 -11.37 14.36
CA ILE A 29 -6.11 -9.90 14.39
C ILE A 29 -6.67 -9.39 13.06
N ALA A 30 -6.12 -9.84 11.93
CA ALA A 30 -6.57 -9.45 10.59
C ALA A 30 -8.03 -9.82 10.30
N THR A 31 -8.60 -10.78 11.02
CA THR A 31 -9.98 -11.24 10.83
C THR A 31 -10.96 -10.67 11.86
N ARG A 32 -10.52 -10.45 13.11
CA ARG A 32 -11.42 -10.19 14.26
C ARG A 32 -11.20 -8.85 14.95
N GLU A 33 -10.08 -8.18 14.71
CA GLU A 33 -9.81 -6.88 15.32
C GLU A 33 -10.84 -5.84 14.87
N VAL A 34 -11.30 -5.01 15.81
CA VAL A 34 -12.33 -3.99 15.58
C VAL A 34 -11.74 -2.66 15.13
N ILE A 35 -10.45 -2.43 15.37
CA ILE A 35 -9.74 -1.23 14.92
C ILE A 35 -9.23 -1.48 13.49
N PRO A 36 -9.79 -0.83 12.46
CA PRO A 36 -9.47 -1.13 11.05
C PRO A 36 -7.99 -1.00 10.73
N GLU A 37 -7.31 0.01 11.28
CA GLU A 37 -5.89 0.25 11.04
C GLU A 37 -5.01 -0.87 11.64
N VAL A 38 -5.40 -1.42 12.78
CA VAL A 38 -4.69 -2.54 13.43
C VAL A 38 -4.96 -3.84 12.67
N GLN A 39 -6.20 -4.03 12.22
CA GLN A 39 -6.59 -5.15 11.35
C GLN A 39 -5.77 -5.15 10.05
N MET A 40 -5.68 -4.01 9.37
CA MET A 40 -4.90 -3.84 8.14
C MET A 40 -3.40 -4.06 8.40
N ALA A 41 -2.85 -3.55 9.49
CA ALA A 41 -1.44 -3.77 9.84
C ALA A 41 -1.11 -5.26 10.00
N ALA A 42 -2.04 -6.05 10.56
CA ALA A 42 -1.87 -7.49 10.69
C ALA A 42 -1.94 -8.22 9.34
N GLY A 43 -2.87 -7.82 8.47
CA GLY A 43 -2.94 -8.32 7.09
C GLY A 43 -1.64 -8.04 6.32
N LEU A 44 -1.15 -6.80 6.34
CA LEU A 44 0.09 -6.43 5.68
C LEU A 44 1.32 -7.16 6.25
N ALA A 45 1.33 -7.51 7.53
CA ALA A 45 2.40 -8.30 8.14
C ALA A 45 2.43 -9.76 7.65
N LEU A 46 1.32 -10.29 7.15
CA LEU A 46 1.20 -11.67 6.64
C LEU A 46 1.68 -11.83 5.20
N VAL A 47 1.98 -10.74 4.46
CA VAL A 47 2.26 -10.80 3.01
C VAL A 47 3.44 -11.72 2.69
N ASP A 48 4.56 -11.61 3.40
CA ASP A 48 5.74 -12.47 3.17
C ASP A 48 5.41 -13.94 3.44
N TYR A 49 4.69 -14.21 4.54
CA TYR A 49 4.25 -15.55 4.89
C TYR A 49 3.30 -16.13 3.83
N TYR A 50 2.32 -15.36 3.36
CA TYR A 50 1.38 -15.77 2.31
C TYR A 50 2.09 -16.04 0.98
N THR A 51 3.05 -15.18 0.60
CA THR A 51 3.85 -15.37 -0.62
C THR A 51 4.63 -16.69 -0.57
N ALA A 52 5.17 -17.05 0.60
CA ALA A 52 6.00 -18.25 0.74
C ALA A 52 5.22 -19.55 0.98
N ASN A 53 3.98 -19.48 1.49
CA ASN A 53 3.26 -20.66 2.00
C ASN A 53 1.90 -20.91 1.33
N LYS A 54 1.39 -20.00 0.50
CA LYS A 54 0.14 -20.19 -0.23
C LYS A 54 0.39 -20.36 -1.72
N THR A 55 -0.42 -21.21 -2.33
CA THR A 55 -0.45 -21.39 -3.78
C THR A 55 -1.15 -20.22 -4.47
N GLU A 56 -0.92 -20.06 -5.78
CA GLU A 56 -1.62 -19.08 -6.60
C GLU A 56 -3.15 -19.19 -6.46
N ALA A 57 -3.70 -20.42 -6.53
CA ALA A 57 -5.14 -20.65 -6.41
C ALA A 57 -5.70 -20.23 -5.04
N GLU A 58 -4.98 -20.49 -3.95
CA GLU A 58 -5.38 -20.06 -2.60
C GLU A 58 -5.33 -18.53 -2.46
N LEU A 59 -4.31 -17.88 -3.04
CA LEU A 59 -4.22 -16.42 -3.02
C LEU A 59 -5.33 -15.77 -3.84
N MET A 60 -5.65 -16.31 -5.02
CA MET A 60 -6.78 -15.84 -5.84
C MET A 60 -8.12 -16.00 -5.10
N ASP A 61 -8.34 -17.13 -4.41
CA ASP A 61 -9.54 -17.32 -3.58
C ASP A 61 -9.59 -16.30 -2.43
N LEU A 62 -8.47 -16.07 -1.73
CA LEU A 62 -8.42 -15.06 -0.68
C LEU A 62 -8.62 -13.63 -1.19
N VAL A 63 -8.13 -13.30 -2.39
CA VAL A 63 -8.41 -12.00 -3.04
C VAL A 63 -9.91 -11.81 -3.28
N ALA A 64 -10.61 -12.85 -3.72
CA ALA A 64 -12.04 -12.79 -4.02
C ALA A 64 -12.93 -12.87 -2.76
N ASN A 65 -12.59 -13.77 -1.84
CA ASN A 65 -13.46 -14.26 -0.77
C ASN A 65 -12.90 -14.03 0.64
N GLY A 66 -11.74 -13.39 0.78
CA GLY A 66 -11.12 -13.09 2.08
C GLY A 66 -12.09 -12.37 3.01
N ALA A 67 -12.14 -12.81 4.27
CA ALA A 67 -13.15 -12.38 5.25
C ALA A 67 -13.14 -10.86 5.53
N THR A 68 -11.96 -10.24 5.46
CA THR A 68 -11.76 -8.82 5.72
C THR A 68 -10.97 -8.16 4.59
N GLU A 69 -11.01 -6.84 4.53
CA GLU A 69 -10.19 -6.07 3.60
C GLU A 69 -8.70 -6.33 3.84
N ALA A 70 -8.27 -6.45 5.10
CA ALA A 70 -6.90 -6.79 5.46
C ALA A 70 -6.42 -8.10 4.85
N ILE A 71 -7.24 -9.16 4.89
CA ILE A 71 -6.91 -10.47 4.29
C ILE A 71 -6.88 -10.39 2.76
N ARG A 72 -7.87 -9.72 2.15
CA ARG A 72 -7.91 -9.56 0.69
C ARG A 72 -6.70 -8.77 0.16
N THR A 73 -6.33 -7.68 0.84
CA THR A 73 -5.15 -6.89 0.50
C THR A 73 -3.85 -7.66 0.73
N ALA A 74 -3.75 -8.42 1.82
CA ALA A 74 -2.58 -9.27 2.06
C ALA A 74 -2.39 -10.32 0.95
N ALA A 75 -3.49 -10.95 0.52
CA ALA A 75 -3.49 -11.92 -0.55
C ALA A 75 -3.18 -11.29 -1.91
N GLU A 76 -3.71 -10.11 -2.20
CA GLU A 76 -3.41 -9.33 -3.42
C GLU A 76 -1.91 -9.02 -3.51
N MET A 77 -1.32 -8.47 -2.45
CA MET A 77 0.10 -8.14 -2.42
C MET A 77 1.00 -9.40 -2.50
N ALA A 78 0.58 -10.49 -1.86
CA ALA A 78 1.30 -11.76 -1.94
C ALA A 78 1.21 -12.37 -3.35
N LEU A 79 0.05 -12.26 -4.01
CA LEU A 79 -0.16 -12.72 -5.38
C LEU A 79 0.67 -11.91 -6.38
N SER A 80 0.74 -10.58 -6.20
CA SER A 80 1.63 -9.70 -6.97
C SER A 80 3.08 -10.18 -6.89
N ARG A 81 3.58 -10.42 -5.68
CA ARG A 81 4.95 -10.93 -5.47
C ARG A 81 5.17 -12.32 -6.05
N LEU A 82 4.17 -13.19 -5.98
CA LEU A 82 4.24 -14.53 -6.55
C LEU A 82 4.32 -14.48 -8.07
N TRP A 83 3.67 -13.51 -8.73
CA TRP A 83 3.64 -13.43 -10.19
C TRP A 83 4.89 -12.77 -10.80
N ILE A 84 5.58 -11.90 -10.07
CA ILE A 84 6.87 -11.32 -10.49
C ILE A 84 7.89 -12.45 -10.70
N GLY A 85 8.51 -12.51 -11.88
CA GLY A 85 9.48 -13.54 -12.23
C GLY A 85 8.96 -14.99 -12.32
N ALA A 86 7.65 -15.24 -12.17
CA ALA A 86 7.06 -16.58 -12.27
C ALA A 86 6.91 -17.10 -13.71
N GLY A 87 7.31 -16.31 -14.71
CA GLY A 87 7.22 -16.69 -16.12
C GLY A 87 5.81 -16.62 -16.71
N LYS A 88 4.89 -15.87 -16.08
CA LYS A 88 3.60 -15.54 -16.71
C LYS A 88 3.84 -14.73 -17.98
N SER A 89 3.12 -15.06 -19.05
CA SER A 89 3.20 -14.35 -20.32
C SER A 89 2.59 -12.94 -20.24
N PHE A 90 2.96 -12.09 -21.20
CA PHE A 90 2.36 -10.77 -21.36
C PHE A 90 0.84 -10.89 -21.60
N GLU A 91 0.42 -11.85 -22.42
CA GLU A 91 -0.98 -12.10 -22.75
C GLU A 91 -1.81 -12.46 -21.51
N GLU A 92 -1.31 -13.36 -20.65
CA GLU A 92 -2.00 -13.72 -19.41
C GLU A 92 -2.18 -12.50 -18.48
N LEU A 93 -1.14 -11.69 -18.30
CA LEU A 93 -1.16 -10.55 -17.40
C LEU A 93 -2.02 -9.41 -17.94
N ILE A 94 -1.94 -9.12 -19.26
CA ILE A 94 -2.73 -8.06 -19.87
C ILE A 94 -4.21 -8.43 -19.90
N ASP A 95 -4.56 -9.70 -20.13
CA ASP A 95 -5.95 -10.18 -20.10
C ASP A 95 -6.56 -9.96 -18.71
N ILE A 96 -5.83 -10.30 -17.64
CA ILE A 96 -6.26 -10.02 -16.26
C ILE A 96 -6.48 -8.51 -16.07
N VAL A 97 -5.46 -7.69 -16.35
CA VAL A 97 -5.51 -6.24 -16.09
C VAL A 97 -6.56 -5.53 -16.95
N TYR A 98 -6.90 -6.04 -18.14
CA TYR A 98 -7.86 -5.41 -19.05
C TYR A 98 -9.30 -5.89 -18.84
N ASN A 99 -9.49 -7.04 -18.19
CA ASN A 99 -10.81 -7.60 -17.96
C ASN A 99 -11.59 -6.80 -16.89
N ARG A 100 -12.67 -6.14 -17.34
CA ARG A 100 -13.54 -5.32 -16.47
C ARG A 100 -14.39 -6.16 -15.50
N ASP A 101 -14.61 -7.43 -15.83
CA ASP A 101 -15.38 -8.34 -15.01
C ASP A 101 -14.54 -8.95 -13.87
N GLU A 102 -13.21 -8.81 -13.94
CA GLU A 102 -12.33 -9.23 -12.83
C GLU A 102 -12.44 -8.32 -11.62
N SER A 103 -12.08 -8.87 -10.46
CA SER A 103 -11.87 -8.09 -9.23
C SER A 103 -10.78 -7.02 -9.43
N SER A 104 -10.99 -5.80 -8.94
CA SER A 104 -9.98 -4.74 -8.97
C SER A 104 -8.69 -5.15 -8.24
N LEU A 105 -8.80 -5.94 -7.17
CA LEU A 105 -7.63 -6.46 -6.46
C LEU A 105 -6.86 -7.50 -7.30
N LEU A 106 -7.56 -8.36 -8.03
CA LEU A 106 -6.89 -9.31 -8.92
C LEU A 106 -6.18 -8.60 -10.07
N ARG A 107 -6.81 -7.56 -10.63
CA ARG A 107 -6.18 -6.68 -11.62
C ARG A 107 -4.95 -5.98 -11.05
N LEU A 108 -5.03 -5.49 -9.81
CA LEU A 108 -3.93 -4.78 -9.16
C LEU A 108 -2.74 -5.72 -8.93
N ALA A 109 -2.99 -6.97 -8.52
CA ALA A 109 -1.94 -7.97 -8.33
C ALA A 109 -1.11 -8.20 -9.59
N ALA A 110 -1.70 -8.11 -10.79
CA ALA A 110 -1.01 -8.33 -12.05
C ALA A 110 -0.15 -7.14 -12.50
N VAL A 111 -0.30 -5.96 -11.91
CA VAL A 111 0.36 -4.72 -12.37
C VAL A 111 1.88 -4.82 -12.30
N ASP A 112 2.43 -5.31 -11.18
CA ASP A 112 3.89 -5.33 -10.99
C ASP A 112 4.58 -6.39 -11.85
N ALA A 113 3.95 -7.55 -12.05
CA ALA A 113 4.44 -8.55 -13.00
C ALA A 113 4.34 -8.04 -14.45
N LEU A 114 3.27 -7.33 -14.81
CA LEU A 114 3.09 -6.75 -16.13
C LEU A 114 4.15 -5.68 -16.44
N LEU A 115 4.67 -5.01 -15.41
CA LEU A 115 5.72 -3.99 -15.55
C LEU A 115 6.97 -4.54 -16.25
N GLU A 116 7.35 -5.79 -16.02
CA GLU A 116 8.51 -6.45 -16.66
C GLU A 116 8.46 -6.39 -18.19
N TYR A 117 7.25 -6.42 -18.76
CA TYR A 117 7.02 -6.33 -20.20
C TYR A 117 6.83 -4.89 -20.69
N LEU A 118 6.12 -4.08 -19.89
CA LEU A 118 5.78 -2.71 -20.28
C LEU A 118 7.00 -1.79 -20.32
N ILE A 119 8.00 -1.99 -19.47
CA ILE A 119 9.22 -1.16 -19.48
C ILE A 119 10.01 -1.25 -20.79
N GLU A 120 9.81 -2.29 -21.60
CA GLU A 120 10.44 -2.45 -22.91
C GLU A 120 9.63 -1.81 -24.05
N LYS A 121 8.39 -1.36 -23.81
CA LYS A 121 7.55 -0.72 -24.83
C LYS A 121 7.95 0.72 -25.08
N GLU A 122 7.74 1.20 -26.30
CA GLU A 122 7.97 2.60 -26.67
C GLU A 122 7.09 3.55 -25.84
N ASP A 123 7.58 4.77 -25.58
CA ASP A 123 6.88 5.78 -24.78
C ASP A 123 5.45 6.02 -25.31
N SER A 124 5.25 6.13 -26.63
CA SER A 124 3.93 6.32 -27.25
C SER A 124 2.92 5.20 -26.95
N THR A 125 3.41 3.96 -26.80
CA THR A 125 2.57 2.83 -26.40
C THR A 125 2.13 2.97 -24.95
N LEU A 126 3.06 3.32 -24.07
CA LEU A 126 2.76 3.54 -22.66
C LEU A 126 1.81 4.72 -22.45
N GLU A 127 1.97 5.78 -23.25
CA GLU A 127 1.05 6.92 -23.29
C GLU A 127 -0.36 6.52 -23.68
N THR A 128 -0.49 5.66 -24.69
CA THR A 128 -1.80 5.11 -25.08
C THR A 128 -2.41 4.31 -23.92
N ILE A 129 -1.63 3.44 -23.27
CA ILE A 129 -2.12 2.62 -22.16
C ILE A 129 -2.57 3.47 -20.97
N TYR A 130 -1.79 4.46 -20.53
CA TYR A 130 -2.16 5.25 -19.34
C TYR A 130 -3.33 6.21 -19.58
N ARG A 131 -3.62 6.56 -20.84
CA ARG A 131 -4.76 7.40 -21.22
C ARG A 131 -6.01 6.57 -21.48
N GLU A 132 -5.88 5.49 -22.25
CA GLU A 132 -7.00 4.78 -22.87
C GLU A 132 -7.22 3.37 -22.31
N GLY A 133 -6.34 2.89 -21.42
CA GLY A 133 -6.46 1.58 -20.78
C GLY A 133 -7.86 1.35 -20.20
N PRO A 134 -8.48 0.17 -20.42
CA PRO A 134 -9.90 -0.03 -20.17
C PRO A 134 -10.27 -0.04 -18.69
N THR A 135 -9.30 -0.26 -17.79
CA THR A 135 -9.45 -0.32 -16.33
C THR A 135 -8.52 0.69 -15.65
N PRO A 136 -8.81 1.11 -14.40
CA PRO A 136 -7.87 1.94 -13.63
C PRO A 136 -6.49 1.29 -13.48
N GLU A 137 -6.44 -0.02 -13.26
CA GLU A 137 -5.20 -0.78 -13.10
C GLU A 137 -4.38 -0.86 -14.39
N ALA A 138 -5.03 -0.97 -15.55
CA ALA A 138 -4.36 -0.87 -16.85
C ALA A 138 -3.69 0.49 -17.04
N ARG A 139 -4.44 1.57 -16.74
CA ARG A 139 -3.91 2.93 -16.85
C ARG A 139 -2.76 3.16 -15.89
N TYR A 140 -2.89 2.65 -14.67
CA TYR A 140 -1.85 2.68 -13.65
C TYR A 140 -0.59 1.90 -14.08
N ALA A 141 -0.73 0.69 -14.64
CA ALA A 141 0.40 -0.10 -15.14
C ALA A 141 1.17 0.62 -16.26
N GLY A 142 0.45 1.20 -17.23
CA GLY A 142 1.05 2.01 -18.29
C GLY A 142 1.80 3.23 -17.75
N ALA A 143 1.22 3.93 -16.78
CA ALA A 143 1.84 5.09 -16.16
C ALA A 143 3.08 4.70 -15.34
N LYS A 144 3.00 3.62 -14.56
CA LYS A 144 4.10 3.11 -13.75
C LYS A 144 5.30 2.73 -14.62
N ALA A 145 5.07 2.05 -15.75
CA ALA A 145 6.10 1.77 -16.74
C ALA A 145 6.70 3.05 -17.35
N TYR A 146 5.85 4.02 -17.71
CA TYR A 146 6.30 5.28 -18.29
C TYR A 146 7.21 6.05 -17.32
N PHE A 147 6.79 6.23 -16.06
CA PHE A 147 7.60 6.89 -15.03
C PHE A 147 8.87 6.11 -14.70
N HIS A 148 8.84 4.78 -14.70
CA HIS A 148 10.04 3.96 -14.49
C HIS A 148 11.12 4.25 -15.55
N LYS A 149 10.75 4.19 -16.84
CA LYS A 149 11.65 4.47 -17.97
C LYS A 149 12.14 5.91 -17.97
N ASN A 150 11.26 6.84 -17.62
CA ASN A 150 11.48 8.26 -17.80
C ASN A 150 11.82 9.01 -16.50
N ARG A 151 12.15 8.30 -15.41
CA ARG A 151 12.35 8.90 -14.07
C ARG A 151 13.32 10.09 -14.04
N GLY A 152 14.34 10.08 -14.90
CA GLY A 152 15.32 11.17 -14.99
C GLY A 152 14.81 12.47 -15.64
N LYS A 153 13.63 12.43 -16.28
CA LYS A 153 12.97 13.59 -16.89
C LYS A 153 12.13 14.39 -15.89
N PHE A 154 11.90 13.85 -14.69
CA PHE A 154 11.00 14.43 -13.70
C PHE A 154 11.78 14.93 -12.49
N ASP A 155 11.46 16.14 -12.07
CA ASP A 155 11.90 16.70 -10.80
C ASP A 155 10.74 16.72 -9.80
N ARG A 156 11.02 17.18 -8.58
CA ARG A 156 10.01 17.23 -7.51
C ARG A 156 8.83 18.13 -7.89
N GLU A 157 9.10 19.30 -8.45
CA GLU A 157 8.08 20.31 -8.74
C GLU A 157 7.12 19.84 -9.84
N SER A 158 7.65 19.25 -10.93
CA SER A 158 6.83 18.68 -12.00
C SER A 158 5.96 17.52 -11.51
N LEU A 159 6.47 16.66 -10.64
CA LEU A 159 5.68 15.57 -10.04
C LEU A 159 4.59 16.08 -9.10
N GLU A 160 4.88 17.12 -8.30
CA GLU A 160 3.88 17.78 -7.45
C GLU A 160 2.77 18.44 -8.28
N ALA A 161 3.11 19.03 -9.42
CA ALA A 161 2.13 19.58 -10.35
C ALA A 161 1.23 18.48 -10.95
N ILE A 162 1.82 17.36 -11.41
CA ILE A 162 1.06 16.21 -11.92
C ILE A 162 0.10 15.65 -10.86
N CYS A 163 0.55 15.54 -9.60
CA CYS A 163 -0.29 15.03 -8.50
C CYS A 163 -1.51 15.92 -8.17
N GLN A 164 -1.51 17.19 -8.61
CA GLN A 164 -2.58 18.16 -8.34
C GLN A 164 -3.50 18.38 -9.54
N ASP A 165 -3.04 18.08 -10.75
CA ASP A 165 -3.74 18.37 -11.99
C ASP A 165 -4.79 17.28 -12.30
N ASP A 166 -6.07 17.67 -12.27
CA ASP A 166 -7.21 16.79 -12.50
C ASP A 166 -7.46 16.41 -13.96
N GLN A 167 -6.66 16.93 -14.89
CA GLN A 167 -6.66 16.49 -16.28
C GLN A 167 -5.98 15.13 -16.46
N TYR A 168 -5.10 14.74 -15.53
CA TYR A 168 -4.46 13.42 -15.57
C TYR A 168 -5.33 12.33 -14.95
N THR A 169 -5.23 11.12 -15.52
CA THR A 169 -5.93 9.95 -14.99
C THR A 169 -5.42 9.58 -13.58
N ASP A 170 -6.28 9.01 -12.74
CA ASP A 170 -5.93 8.58 -11.38
C ASP A 170 -4.68 7.68 -11.35
N GLY A 171 -4.58 6.76 -12.32
CA GLY A 171 -3.42 5.89 -12.47
C GLY A 171 -2.13 6.65 -12.78
N TYR A 172 -2.20 7.70 -13.60
CA TYR A 172 -1.04 8.54 -13.90
C TYR A 172 -0.59 9.35 -12.69
N ARG A 173 -1.54 9.96 -11.97
CA ARG A 173 -1.27 10.72 -10.74
C ARG A 173 -0.72 9.83 -9.62
N LYS A 174 -1.26 8.61 -9.47
CA LYS A 174 -0.76 7.61 -8.50
C LYS A 174 0.67 7.19 -8.82
N ALA A 175 0.98 6.87 -10.07
CA ALA A 175 2.35 6.50 -10.48
C ALA A 175 3.34 7.66 -10.29
N ALA A 176 2.93 8.91 -10.58
CA ALA A 176 3.72 10.09 -10.30
C ALA A 176 3.99 10.25 -8.79
N ALA A 177 2.98 10.03 -7.95
CA ALA A 177 3.11 10.08 -6.50
C ALA A 177 4.08 9.03 -5.93
N GLU A 178 4.15 7.83 -6.52
CA GLU A 178 5.14 6.82 -6.13
C GLU A 178 6.57 7.28 -6.43
N LEU A 179 6.81 7.90 -7.60
CA LEU A 179 8.12 8.49 -7.91
C LEU A 179 8.43 9.69 -7.00
N LEU A 180 7.43 10.55 -6.75
CA LEU A 180 7.55 11.72 -5.88
C LEU A 180 7.94 11.35 -4.45
N ALA A 181 7.43 10.23 -3.92
CA ALA A 181 7.83 9.73 -2.61
C ALA A 181 9.36 9.52 -2.51
N GLY A 182 10.00 9.04 -3.58
CA GLY A 182 11.46 8.94 -3.68
C GLY A 182 12.14 10.32 -3.65
N HIS A 183 11.61 11.29 -4.39
CA HIS A 183 12.08 12.67 -4.36
C HIS A 183 11.91 13.36 -3.01
N TYR A 184 11.00 12.90 -2.14
CA TYR A 184 10.89 13.40 -0.77
C TYR A 184 11.97 12.86 0.16
N LEU A 185 12.56 11.71 -0.16
CA LEU A 185 13.63 11.11 0.64
C LEU A 185 15.03 11.41 0.08
N PHE A 186 15.15 11.80 -1.19
CA PHE A 186 16.44 12.00 -1.86
C PHE A 186 16.44 13.22 -2.79
N PRO A 187 17.61 13.89 -2.96
CA PRO A 187 18.85 13.68 -2.22
C PRO A 187 18.76 14.19 -0.77
N PRO A 188 19.65 13.74 0.15
CA PRO A 188 19.57 14.10 1.57
C PRO A 188 19.57 15.61 1.84
N ALA A 189 20.22 16.40 1.00
CA ALA A 189 20.28 17.86 1.13
C ALA A 189 18.90 18.54 1.10
N ASN A 190 17.92 17.93 0.42
CA ASN A 190 16.57 18.47 0.24
C ASN A 190 15.49 17.50 0.74
N ALA A 191 15.86 16.43 1.46
CA ALA A 191 14.91 15.44 1.95
C ALA A 191 13.97 16.04 2.99
N LYS A 192 12.69 15.67 2.94
CA LYS A 192 11.70 16.07 3.95
C LYS A 192 11.94 15.31 5.25
N THR A 193 11.77 16.02 6.35
CA THR A 193 11.76 15.45 7.70
C THR A 193 10.50 14.63 7.94
N GLN A 194 10.51 13.81 9.00
CA GLN A 194 9.31 13.07 9.42
C GLN A 194 8.14 14.00 9.70
N ALA A 195 8.35 15.12 10.41
CA ALA A 195 7.28 16.06 10.76
C ALA A 195 6.65 16.70 9.51
N GLU A 196 7.47 17.12 8.54
CA GLU A 196 6.95 17.66 7.27
C GLU A 196 6.14 16.64 6.48
N LEU A 197 6.54 15.36 6.53
CA LEU A 197 5.81 14.28 5.87
C LEU A 197 4.54 13.89 6.62
N GLU A 198 4.50 13.99 7.96
CA GLU A 198 3.29 13.84 8.76
C GLU A 198 2.27 14.93 8.41
N ASP A 199 2.70 16.19 8.39
CA ASP A 199 1.85 17.32 7.99
C ASP A 199 1.34 17.16 6.56
N GLN A 200 2.21 16.79 5.63
CA GLN A 200 1.84 16.65 4.23
C GLN A 200 0.96 15.43 3.96
N ALA A 201 1.20 14.29 4.61
CA ALA A 201 0.33 13.12 4.50
C ALA A 201 -1.06 13.43 5.05
N GLN A 202 -1.18 14.33 6.03
CA GLN A 202 -2.44 14.73 6.64
C GLN A 202 -3.17 15.83 5.87
N LEU A 203 -2.45 16.86 5.40
CA LEU A 203 -3.00 18.12 4.91
C LEU A 203 -2.69 18.42 3.43
N GLY A 204 -2.03 17.49 2.72
CA GLY A 204 -1.71 17.65 1.30
C GLY A 204 -2.94 17.98 0.45
N ALA A 205 -2.77 18.91 -0.48
CA ALA A 205 -3.85 19.52 -1.27
C ALA A 205 -4.62 18.52 -2.14
N SER A 206 -3.99 17.41 -2.54
CA SER A 206 -4.62 16.29 -3.24
C SER A 206 -4.34 14.96 -2.54
N GLU A 207 -5.18 13.95 -2.78
CA GLU A 207 -4.94 12.59 -2.29
C GLU A 207 -3.60 12.02 -2.76
N TYR A 208 -3.15 12.38 -3.97
CA TYR A 208 -1.88 11.92 -4.53
C TYR A 208 -0.66 12.55 -3.84
N LEU A 209 -0.74 13.82 -3.45
CA LEU A 209 0.29 14.45 -2.63
C LEU A 209 0.34 13.84 -1.22
N ARG A 210 -0.83 13.55 -0.63
CA ARG A 210 -0.91 12.85 0.66
C ARG A 210 -0.36 11.43 0.55
N TYR A 211 -0.63 10.74 -0.55
CA TYR A 211 -0.15 9.39 -0.83
C TYR A 211 1.37 9.34 -0.99
N ALA A 212 1.96 10.26 -1.77
CA ALA A 212 3.41 10.39 -1.90
C ALA A 212 4.08 10.63 -0.53
N ALA A 213 3.51 11.54 0.27
CA ALA A 213 3.99 11.81 1.62
C ALA A 213 3.85 10.60 2.55
N SER A 214 2.75 9.85 2.47
CA SER A 214 2.50 8.63 3.23
C SER A 214 3.53 7.54 2.91
N LEU A 215 3.84 7.32 1.64
CA LEU A 215 4.87 6.36 1.23
C LEU A 215 6.25 6.74 1.79
N ALA A 216 6.65 8.00 1.66
CA ALA A 216 7.90 8.51 2.21
C ALA A 216 7.92 8.42 3.75
N LEU A 217 6.83 8.84 4.41
CA LEU A 217 6.66 8.78 5.86
C LEU A 217 6.78 7.34 6.37
N SER A 218 6.14 6.39 5.71
CA SER A 218 6.22 4.97 6.09
C SER A 218 7.67 4.47 6.07
N THR A 219 8.49 4.92 5.12
CA THR A 219 9.91 4.56 5.05
C THR A 219 10.70 5.13 6.23
N LEU A 220 10.43 6.37 6.65
CA LEU A 220 11.07 6.95 7.83
C LEU A 220 10.61 6.27 9.12
N LEU A 221 9.31 6.05 9.29
CA LEU A 221 8.75 5.38 10.46
C LEU A 221 9.30 3.94 10.61
N ILE A 222 9.40 3.19 9.51
CA ILE A 222 9.99 1.84 9.50
C ILE A 222 11.46 1.87 9.94
N LYS A 223 12.22 2.92 9.62
CA LYS A 223 13.63 3.05 10.01
C LYS A 223 13.86 3.75 11.35
N SER A 224 12.81 4.30 11.96
CA SER A 224 12.88 5.03 13.22
C SER A 224 13.02 4.10 14.44
N ASP A 225 13.38 4.69 15.58
CA ASP A 225 13.43 4.00 16.87
C ASP A 225 12.04 3.83 17.52
N ILE A 226 10.96 4.22 16.83
CA ILE A 226 9.59 4.02 17.34
C ILE A 226 9.30 2.52 17.45
N THR A 227 8.89 2.12 18.65
CA THR A 227 8.61 0.73 19.00
C THR A 227 7.28 0.25 18.41
N LYS A 228 7.09 -1.07 18.32
CA LYS A 228 5.81 -1.66 17.89
C LYS A 228 4.66 -1.27 18.83
N GLU A 229 4.94 -1.12 20.13
CA GLU A 229 3.97 -0.68 21.14
C GLU A 229 3.56 0.78 20.93
N GLU A 230 4.49 1.66 20.58
CA GLU A 230 4.20 3.07 20.28
C GLU A 230 3.40 3.21 18.99
N LEU A 231 3.74 2.46 17.93
CA LEU A 231 2.97 2.41 16.69
C LEU A 231 1.55 1.88 16.93
N LEU A 232 1.40 0.81 17.71
CA LEU A 232 0.08 0.28 18.07
C LEU A 232 -0.74 1.32 18.85
N LYS A 233 -0.14 1.98 19.86
CA LYS A 233 -0.81 3.07 20.60
C LYS A 233 -1.24 4.20 19.67
N LYS A 234 -0.42 4.55 18.68
CA LYS A 234 -0.76 5.58 17.68
C LYS A 234 -1.96 5.16 16.84
N LEU A 235 -2.00 3.94 16.30
CA LEU A 235 -3.15 3.44 15.54
C LEU A 235 -4.43 3.38 16.40
N VAL A 236 -4.32 2.89 17.63
CA VAL A 236 -5.44 2.88 18.59
C VAL A 236 -5.94 4.31 18.86
N SER A 237 -5.04 5.29 18.92
CA SER A 237 -5.42 6.68 19.13
C SER A 237 -6.22 7.29 17.97
N PHE A 238 -6.02 6.82 16.73
CA PHE A 238 -6.84 7.22 15.58
C PHE A 238 -8.29 6.80 15.74
N TYR A 239 -8.52 5.59 16.26
CA TYR A 239 -9.85 5.07 16.54
C TYR A 239 -10.51 5.77 17.74
N LEU A 240 -9.74 6.04 18.80
CA LEU A 240 -10.26 6.69 20.01
C LEU A 240 -10.51 8.18 19.82
N ASN A 241 -9.72 8.84 18.99
CA ASN A 241 -9.83 10.26 18.66
C ASN A 241 -9.92 10.41 17.13
N PRO A 242 -11.10 10.12 16.53
CA PRO A 242 -11.28 10.12 15.08
C PRO A 242 -11.45 11.54 14.55
N GLY A 243 -10.55 12.45 14.94
CA GLY A 243 -10.44 13.75 14.26
C GLY A 243 -10.30 13.56 12.75
N PRO A 244 -10.40 14.62 11.95
CA PRO A 244 -10.34 14.51 10.49
C PRO A 244 -8.94 14.08 10.05
N LEU A 245 -8.61 12.80 10.18
CA LEU A 245 -7.36 12.19 9.78
C LEU A 245 -7.53 11.66 8.37
N SER A 246 -6.58 11.99 7.49
CA SER A 246 -6.57 11.42 6.14
C SER A 246 -6.27 9.92 6.20
N GLU A 247 -6.75 9.17 5.21
CA GLU A 247 -6.42 7.74 5.08
C GLU A 247 -4.93 7.54 4.83
N GLU A 248 -4.29 8.45 4.08
CA GLU A 248 -2.87 8.35 3.76
C GLU A 248 -1.99 8.54 5.00
N TYR A 249 -2.32 9.49 5.88
CA TYR A 249 -1.63 9.65 7.17
C TYR A 249 -1.73 8.39 8.02
N LYS A 250 -2.95 7.82 8.14
CA LYS A 250 -3.17 6.58 8.89
C LYS A 250 -2.38 5.42 8.29
N TYR A 251 -2.40 5.28 6.97
CA TYR A 251 -1.74 4.21 6.23
C TYR A 251 -0.22 4.17 6.45
N ALA A 252 0.44 5.33 6.61
CA ALA A 252 1.87 5.36 6.89
C ALA A 252 2.26 4.63 8.18
N TYR A 253 1.47 4.81 9.25
CA TYR A 253 1.66 4.12 10.53
C TYR A 253 1.21 2.65 10.47
N VAL A 254 0.18 2.33 9.68
CA VAL A 254 -0.25 0.95 9.41
C VAL A 254 0.90 0.15 8.80
N ARG A 255 1.55 0.67 7.75
CA ARG A 255 2.71 0.02 7.13
C ARG A 255 3.89 -0.11 8.09
N ALA A 256 4.15 0.89 8.93
CA ALA A 256 5.21 0.84 9.91
C ALA A 256 4.98 -0.26 10.96
N LEU A 257 3.76 -0.37 11.49
CA LEU A 257 3.41 -1.44 12.44
C LEU A 257 3.49 -2.81 11.78
N ALA A 258 2.97 -2.95 10.56
CA ALA A 258 3.05 -4.18 9.79
C ALA A 258 4.49 -4.66 9.61
N ALA A 259 5.41 -3.75 9.25
CA ALA A 259 6.83 -4.09 9.11
C ALA A 259 7.48 -4.55 10.43
N ARG A 260 7.08 -3.97 11.57
CA ARG A 260 7.57 -4.41 12.90
C ARG A 260 7.05 -5.80 13.26
N TRP A 261 5.81 -6.11 12.92
CA TRP A 261 5.21 -7.42 13.16
C TRP A 261 5.79 -8.50 12.23
N ALA A 262 5.94 -8.20 10.95
CA ALA A 262 6.54 -9.11 9.98
C ALA A 262 7.99 -9.48 10.34
N ALA A 263 8.78 -8.53 10.86
CA ALA A 263 10.16 -8.79 11.28
C ALA A 263 10.28 -9.75 12.49
N GLY A 264 9.16 -10.05 13.17
CA GLY A 264 9.10 -10.98 14.29
C GLY A 264 8.54 -12.36 13.95
N LEU A 265 8.17 -12.60 12.68
CA LEU A 265 7.74 -13.90 12.14
C LEU A 265 8.95 -14.74 11.70
#